data_AF-A0A371MPJ4-F1
#
_entry.id   AF-A0A371MPJ4-F1
#
_cell.length_a   1.000
_cell.length_b   1.000
_cell.length_c   1.000
_cell.angle_alpha   90.00
_cell.angle_beta   90.00
_cell.angle_gamma   90.00
#
_symmetry.space_group_name_H-M   'P 1'
#
loop_
_entity.id
_entity.type
_entity.pdbx_description
1 polymer ?
#
loop_
_entity_poly.entity_id
_entity_poly.type
_entity_poly.pdbx_seq_one_letter_code
_entity_poly.pdbx_strand_id
1 'polypeptide(L)' 'MSLVSDLAFVAFGLVLFVFSEDMRFARRFGPVTDGARSSETGGVAFKFLGGIFVAVGLAKLAGL' A
#
# COMPACT_ATOMS: atom_id res chain seq x y z
N MET A 1 4.83 -16.58 -14.95
CA MET A 1 3.56 -16.15 -14.30
C MET A 1 2.60 -15.68 -15.40
N SER A 2 1.29 -15.68 -15.18
CA SER A 2 0.35 -15.20 -16.19
C SER A 2 0.21 -13.67 -16.13
N LEU A 3 -0.11 -13.02 -17.25
CA LEU A 3 -0.39 -11.59 -17.31
C LEU A 3 -1.40 -11.15 -16.22
N VAL A 4 -2.42 -11.99 -16.00
CA VAL A 4 -3.46 -11.77 -14.98
C VAL A 4 -2.85 -11.72 -13.58
N SER A 5 -1.92 -12.63 -13.27
CA SER A 5 -1.24 -12.60 -11.96
C SER A 5 -0.39 -11.35 -11.79
N ASP A 6 0.32 -10.89 -12.83
CA ASP A 6 1.17 -9.70 -12.72
C ASP A 6 0.34 -8.41 -12.56
N LEU A 7 -0.77 -8.30 -13.28
CA LEU A 7 -1.76 -7.24 -13.08
C LEU A 7 -2.39 -7.28 -11.68
N ALA A 8 -2.65 -8.47 -11.14
CA ALA A 8 -3.16 -8.62 -9.78
C ALA A 8 -2.15 -8.14 -8.72
N PHE A 9 -0.84 -8.37 -8.94
CA PHE A 9 0.21 -7.83 -8.07
C PHE A 9 0.21 -6.30 -8.05
N VAL A 10 0.11 -5.66 -9.23
CA VAL A 10 0.02 -4.20 -9.35
C VAL A 10 -1.25 -3.67 -8.68
N ALA A 11 -2.40 -4.26 -8.97
CA ALA A 11 -3.68 -3.84 -8.41
C ALA A 11 -3.70 -3.97 -6.88
N PHE A 12 -3.21 -5.10 -6.35
CA PHE A 12 -3.11 -5.32 -4.91
C PHE A 12 -2.19 -4.30 -4.24
N GLY A 13 -1.03 -4.03 -4.84
CA GLY A 13 -0.11 -3.02 -4.32
C GLY A 13 -0.70 -1.60 -4.31
N LEU A 14 -1.46 -1.24 -5.35
CA LEU A 14 -2.18 0.04 -5.42
C LEU A 14 -3.25 0.15 -4.32
N VAL A 15 -4.02 -0.92 -4.07
CA VAL A 15 -5.02 -0.94 -3.00
C VAL A 15 -4.37 -0.69 -1.64
N LEU A 16 -3.25 -1.36 -1.34
CA LEU A 16 -2.50 -1.15 -0.09
C LEU A 16 -1.97 0.28 0.03
N PHE A 17 -1.49 0.86 -1.08
CA PHE A 17 -1.01 2.23 -1.10
C PHE A 17 -2.15 3.23 -0.83
N VAL A 18 -3.29 3.09 -1.50
CA VAL A 18 -4.46 3.97 -1.29
C VAL A 18 -4.99 3.84 0.13
N PHE A 19 -5.12 2.61 0.64
CA PHE A 19 -5.52 2.36 2.02
C PHE A 19 -4.58 3.03 3.04
N SER A 20 -3.27 3.03 2.75
CA SER A 20 -2.29 3.70 3.61
C SER A 20 -2.46 5.22 3.68
N GLU A 21 -2.82 5.84 2.55
CA GLU A 21 -3.10 7.28 2.48
C GLU A 21 -4.40 7.61 3.20
N ASP A 22 -5.43 6.77 3.08
CA ASP A 22 -6.71 6.97 3.75
C ASP A 22 -6.59 6.87 5.28
N MET A 23 -5.81 5.90 5.78
CA MET A 23 -5.48 5.79 7.20
C MET A 23 -4.71 7.00 7.74
N ARG A 24 -3.86 7.62 6.91
CA ARG A 24 -3.14 8.86 7.26
C ARG A 24 -4.05 10.09 7.18
N PHE A 25 -4.92 10.17 6.18
CA PHE A 25 -5.80 11.30 5.93
C PHE A 25 -6.90 11.41 6.99
N ALA A 26 -7.56 10.28 7.33
CA ALA A 26 -8.60 10.22 8.37
C ALA A 26 -8.14 10.77 9.73
N ARG A 27 -6.82 10.86 9.96
CA ARG A 27 -6.23 11.36 11.20
C ARG A 27 -5.79 12.81 11.19
N ARG A 28 -5.65 13.46 10.03
CA ARG A 28 -5.45 14.91 9.99
C ARG A 28 -6.61 15.68 10.62
N PHE A 29 -7.76 15.00 10.82
CA PHE A 29 -8.99 15.57 11.33
C PHE A 29 -9.42 15.02 12.71
N GLY A 30 -8.59 14.23 13.41
CA GLY A 30 -8.96 13.58 14.69
C GLY A 30 -7.93 13.76 15.83
N PRO A 31 -8.34 13.63 17.11
CA PRO A 31 -7.44 13.77 18.26
C PRO A 31 -6.39 12.66 18.31
N VAL A 32 -5.15 13.01 18.68
CA VAL A 32 -4.01 12.08 18.77
C VAL A 32 -4.15 11.20 20.02
N THR A 33 -4.46 9.92 19.84
CA THR A 33 -4.55 8.89 20.91
C THR A 33 -3.43 7.84 20.74
N ASP A 34 -3.19 6.95 21.70
CA ASP A 34 -2.20 5.86 21.55
C ASP A 34 -2.56 4.87 20.41
N GLY A 35 -3.85 4.67 20.17
CA GLY A 35 -4.35 3.98 18.96
C GLY A 35 -3.98 4.74 17.68
N ALA A 36 -3.94 6.08 17.75
CA ALA A 36 -3.38 6.89 16.70
C ALA A 36 -1.88 6.56 16.50
N ARG A 37 -1.03 6.46 17.52
CA ARG A 37 0.39 6.10 17.28
C ARG A 37 0.60 4.75 16.58
N SER A 38 -0.16 3.71 16.95
CA SER A 38 -0.05 2.36 16.36
C SER A 38 -0.41 2.28 14.88
N SER A 39 -1.53 2.89 14.46
CA SER A 39 -1.91 2.86 13.03
C SER A 39 -1.13 3.87 12.17
N GLU A 40 -0.26 4.71 12.75
CA GLU A 40 0.69 5.54 11.99
C GLU A 40 1.82 4.66 11.44
N THR A 41 2.36 3.80 12.30
CA THR A 41 3.32 2.75 11.93
C THR A 41 2.67 1.75 10.95
N GLY A 42 1.40 1.40 11.17
CA GLY A 42 0.62 0.56 10.27
C GLY A 42 0.46 1.16 8.88
N GLY A 43 0.04 2.43 8.77
CA GLY A 43 -0.08 3.14 7.50
C GLY A 43 1.25 3.23 6.75
N VAL A 44 2.36 3.52 7.44
CA VAL A 44 3.70 3.48 6.83
C VAL A 44 4.01 2.09 6.28
N ALA A 45 3.76 1.02 7.05
CA ALA A 45 4.02 -0.34 6.62
C ALA A 45 3.21 -0.74 5.38
N PHE A 46 1.92 -0.37 5.31
CA PHE A 46 1.08 -0.62 4.13
C PHE A 46 1.56 0.14 2.89
N LYS A 47 2.07 1.37 3.07
CA LYS A 47 2.64 2.16 1.97
C LYS A 47 3.89 1.49 1.38
N PHE A 48 4.79 1.02 2.23
CA PHE A 48 6.00 0.30 1.80
C PHE A 48 5.66 -1.02 1.13
N LEU A 49 4.78 -1.82 1.75
CA LEU A 49 4.37 -3.11 1.20
C LEU A 49 3.67 -2.93 -0.15
N GLY A 50 2.72 -2.00 -0.23
CA GLY A 50 2.02 -1.65 -1.48
C GLY A 50 2.99 -1.25 -2.59
N GLY A 51 3.98 -0.41 -2.28
CA GLY A 51 5.03 -0.02 -3.22
C GLY A 51 5.84 -1.20 -3.75
N ILE A 52 6.20 -2.17 -2.90
CA ILE A 52 6.92 -3.38 -3.31
C ILE A 52 6.06 -4.23 -4.26
N PHE A 53 4.78 -4.44 -3.94
CA PHE A 53 3.87 -5.21 -4.79
C PHE A 53 3.70 -4.57 -6.18
N VAL A 54 3.57 -3.24 -6.23
CA VAL A 54 3.52 -2.50 -7.51
C VAL A 54 4.83 -2.64 -8.27
N ALA A 55 5.99 -2.42 -7.62
CA ALA A 55 7.29 -2.50 -8.26
C ALA A 55 7.56 -3.91 -8.84
N VAL A 56 7.25 -4.96 -8.07
CA VAL A 56 7.40 -6.35 -8.52
C VAL A 56 6.45 -6.67 -9.67
N GLY A 57 5.18 -6.23 -9.59
CA GLY A 57 4.22 -6.42 -10.68
C GLY A 57 4.65 -5.72 -11.97
N LEU A 58 5.13 -4.48 -11.88
CA LEU A 58 5.64 -3.72 -13.01
C LEU A 58 6.92 -4.31 -13.60
N ALA A 59 7.85 -4.78 -12.76
CA ALA A 59 9.07 -5.46 -13.21
C ALA A 59 8.73 -6.69 -14.05
N LYS A 60 7.80 -7.53 -13.57
CA LYS A 60 7.34 -8.72 -14.29
C LYS A 60 6.65 -8.37 -15.62
N LEU A 61 5.81 -7.33 -15.64
CA LEU A 61 5.18 -6.84 -16.87
C LEU A 61 6.21 -6.29 -17.87
N ALA A 62 7.33 -5.76 -17.40
CA ALA A 62 8.45 -5.31 -18.21
C ALA A 62 9.38 -6.45 -18.67
N GLY A 63 9.11 -7.70 -18.25
CA GLY A 63 9.91 -8.88 -18.62
C GLY A 63 11.18 -9.08 -17.80
N LEU A 64 11.27 -8.46 -16.61
CA LEU A 64 12.33 -8.67 -15.62
C LEU A 64 12.00 -9.82 -14.66
#